data_AF-A0A1E7HN97-F1
#
_entry.id   AF-A0A1E7HN97-F1
#
_cell.length_a   1.000
_cell.length_b   1.000
_cell.length_c   1.000
_cell.angle_alpha   90.00
_cell.angle_beta   90.00
_cell.angle_gamma   90.00
#
_symmetry.space_group_name_H-M   'P 1'
#
loop_
_entity.id
_entity.type
_entity.pdbx_description
1 polymer ?
#
loop_
_entity_poly.entity_id
_entity_poly.type
_entity_poly.pdbx_seq_one_letter_code
_entity_poly.pdbx_strand_id
1 'polypeptide(L)'
;MKINQSAVYLTICASLVLSSIAHADVILEYLVKESRVSAATTQYVAIKNEQIMVRAAGGDKNIDLLYRHAADSVLIVDHSKRTLMTVNEQQIDHINQQAQNVQPLLNGLGEQVAKLSPHQRHKWQELLGGAVSLDTIAKATEPPEPTKLVPAEVRVRNVAGVRCQAMRVMQGAKPVAEVCLADAATMKISENDAATIRALFCLYERLATKGQGLARQLGLMLPNISAHQITGIPIEFQDLSKDKGSMILCRISTHQPYRQRRCEFHKDTKRYR
;
A
#
# COMPACT_ATOMS: atom_id res chain seq x y z
N MET A 1 56.29 45.35 11.96
CA MET A 1 55.45 45.72 10.80
C MET A 1 54.17 44.91 10.85
N LYS A 2 53.02 45.57 11.08
CA LYS A 2 51.68 44.98 10.99
C LYS A 2 51.21 45.12 9.55
N ILE A 3 50.70 44.06 8.95
CA ILE A 3 49.86 44.14 7.75
C ILE A 3 48.55 43.44 8.08
N ASN A 4 47.52 44.27 8.22
CA ASN A 4 46.10 43.91 8.22
C ASN A 4 45.71 43.68 6.76
N GLN A 5 45.08 42.55 6.44
CA GLN A 5 44.27 42.45 5.23
C GLN A 5 42.94 41.76 5.51
N SER A 6 41.92 42.50 5.10
CA SER A 6 40.50 42.34 5.28
C SER A 6 39.91 41.14 4.52
N ALA A 7 38.82 40.63 5.08
CA ALA A 7 37.61 40.20 4.37
C ALA A 7 37.77 39.25 3.18
N VAL A 8 37.59 37.95 3.45
CA VAL A 8 37.02 37.03 2.47
C VAL A 8 35.68 36.55 3.02
N TYR A 9 34.60 37.15 2.53
CA TYR A 9 33.24 36.64 2.66
C TYR A 9 33.16 35.31 1.90
N LEU A 10 33.22 34.18 2.61
CA LEU A 10 32.81 32.89 2.05
C LEU A 10 31.29 32.75 2.23
N THR A 11 30.54 33.23 1.25
CA THR A 11 29.13 32.90 1.09
C THR A 11 29.03 31.46 0.61
N ILE A 12 29.07 30.48 1.52
CA ILE A 12 28.86 29.07 1.19
C ILE A 12 27.34 28.82 1.04
N CYS A 13 26.95 28.65 -0.22
CA CYS A 13 25.77 28.00 -0.77
C CYS A 13 24.70 27.49 0.22
N ALA A 14 23.67 28.31 0.46
CA ALA A 14 22.39 27.88 1.02
C ALA A 14 21.50 27.21 -0.06
N SER A 15 21.94 26.09 -0.64
CA SER A 15 21.20 25.37 -1.67
C SER A 15 21.38 23.84 -1.57
N LEU A 16 21.06 23.25 -0.41
CA LEU A 16 21.19 21.81 -0.17
C LEU A 16 19.97 21.21 0.56
N VAL A 17 18.74 21.51 0.13
CA VAL A 17 17.56 20.86 0.76
C VAL A 17 16.50 20.31 -0.21
N LEU A 18 16.82 20.09 -1.50
CA LEU A 18 15.84 19.54 -2.46
C LEU A 18 16.27 18.26 -3.20
N SER A 19 17.40 17.62 -2.84
CA SER A 19 17.97 16.53 -3.65
C SER A 19 17.57 15.10 -3.29
N SER A 20 16.70 14.85 -2.30
CA SER A 20 16.60 13.50 -1.71
C SER A 20 15.88 12.44 -2.56
N ILE A 21 15.32 12.77 -3.74
CA ILE A 21 14.72 11.79 -4.68
C ILE A 21 15.56 11.62 -5.94
N ALA A 22 16.48 12.54 -6.23
CA ALA A 22 17.26 12.54 -7.47
C ALA A 22 18.28 11.39 -7.57
N HIS A 23 18.44 10.60 -6.52
CA HIS A 23 19.43 9.51 -6.45
C HIS A 23 18.80 8.13 -6.24
N ALA A 24 17.50 7.95 -6.51
CA ALA A 24 16.90 6.62 -6.52
C ALA A 24 17.32 5.87 -7.79
N ASP A 25 17.57 4.57 -7.67
CA ASP A 25 17.93 3.72 -8.80
C ASP A 25 16.72 3.49 -9.71
N VAL A 26 15.53 3.41 -9.10
CA VAL A 26 14.23 3.30 -9.76
C VAL A 26 13.22 4.23 -9.10
N ILE A 27 12.44 4.95 -9.91
CA ILE A 27 11.24 5.68 -9.50
C ILE A 27 10.07 5.18 -10.34
N LEU A 28 9.05 4.66 -9.66
CA LEU A 28 7.76 4.30 -10.24
C LEU A 28 6.75 5.37 -9.85
N GLU A 29 6.09 5.93 -10.86
CA GLU A 29 5.05 6.93 -10.69
C GLU A 29 3.70 6.31 -11.03
N TYR A 30 2.81 6.28 -10.05
CA TYR A 30 1.47 5.75 -10.17
C TYR A 30 0.44 6.87 -10.13
N LEU A 31 -0.63 6.71 -10.90
CA LEU A 31 -1.82 7.52 -10.80
C LEU A 31 -2.87 6.74 -10.03
N VAL A 32 -3.23 7.26 -8.88
CA VAL A 32 -4.19 6.67 -7.95
C VAL A 32 -5.51 7.43 -8.08
N LYS A 33 -6.61 6.70 -8.21
CA LYS A 33 -7.96 7.25 -8.21
C LYS A 33 -8.77 6.52 -7.15
N GLU A 34 -9.34 7.29 -6.24
CA GLU A 34 -10.17 6.77 -5.16
C GLU A 34 -11.66 6.91 -5.47
N SER A 35 -12.46 6.04 -4.84
CA SER A 35 -13.94 5.99 -4.89
C SER A 35 -14.64 7.33 -4.77
N ARG A 36 -14.13 8.13 -3.84
CA ARG A 36 -14.85 9.28 -3.28
C ARG A 36 -14.26 10.61 -3.73
N VAL A 37 -13.14 10.58 -4.46
CA VAL A 37 -12.40 11.77 -4.89
C VAL A 37 -12.33 11.78 -6.42
N SER A 38 -12.92 12.81 -7.02
CA SER A 38 -12.95 12.94 -8.49
C SER A 38 -11.58 13.17 -9.12
N ALA A 39 -10.62 13.70 -8.34
CA ALA A 39 -9.27 13.98 -8.78
C ALA A 39 -8.34 12.79 -8.51
N ALA A 40 -7.62 12.35 -9.54
CA ALA A 40 -6.56 11.38 -9.38
C ALA A 40 -5.32 12.05 -8.75
N THR A 41 -4.62 11.32 -7.89
CA THR A 41 -3.40 11.76 -7.21
C THR A 41 -2.21 10.96 -7.71
N THR A 42 -1.04 11.58 -7.74
CA THR A 42 0.20 10.90 -8.10
C THR A 42 0.86 10.33 -6.85
N GLN A 43 1.16 9.04 -6.89
CA GLN A 43 1.91 8.32 -5.87
C GLN A 43 3.28 7.94 -6.42
N TYR A 44 4.34 8.17 -5.63
CA TYR A 44 5.71 7.86 -6.02
C TYR A 44 6.26 6.72 -5.18
N VAL A 45 6.86 5.73 -5.85
CA VAL A 45 7.61 4.65 -5.24
C VAL A 45 9.06 4.75 -5.70
N ALA A 46 9.97 5.03 -4.77
CA ALA A 46 11.40 5.15 -5.04
C ALA A 46 12.15 3.96 -4.43
N ILE A 47 13.07 3.37 -5.19
CA ILE A 47 13.85 2.21 -4.80
C ILE A 47 15.32 2.59 -4.84
N LYS A 48 16.03 2.30 -3.75
CA LYS A 48 17.46 2.56 -3.62
C LYS A 48 18.06 1.72 -2.52
N ASN A 49 19.23 1.12 -2.75
CA ASN A 49 20.01 0.44 -1.71
C ASN A 49 19.16 -0.54 -0.86
N GLU A 50 18.36 -1.38 -1.52
CA GLU A 50 17.43 -2.32 -0.88
C GLU A 50 16.38 -1.68 0.06
N GLN A 51 16.06 -0.42 -0.20
CA GLN A 51 14.98 0.31 0.47
C GLN A 51 13.93 0.72 -0.55
N ILE A 52 12.68 0.74 -0.10
CA ILE A 52 11.54 1.20 -0.91
C ILE A 52 10.82 2.30 -0.13
N MET A 53 10.80 3.50 -0.69
CA MET A 53 10.04 4.62 -0.17
C MET A 53 8.75 4.79 -0.99
N VAL A 54 7.60 4.69 -0.33
CA VAL A 54 6.30 5.03 -0.89
C VAL A 54 5.88 6.38 -0.31
N ARG A 55 5.80 7.40 -1.16
CA ARG A 55 5.34 8.72 -0.74
C ARG A 55 3.83 8.85 -0.85
N ALA A 56 3.24 9.62 0.05
CA ALA A 56 1.79 9.85 0.10
C ALA A 56 0.98 8.53 0.07
N ALA A 57 1.34 7.60 0.96
CA ALA A 57 0.79 6.26 0.99
C ALA A 57 -0.72 6.28 1.24
N GLY A 58 -1.46 5.51 0.44
CA GLY A 58 -2.92 5.44 0.53
C GLY A 58 -3.63 6.78 0.25
N GLY A 59 -2.99 7.68 -0.49
CA GLY A 59 -3.56 8.99 -0.85
C GLY A 59 -3.32 10.10 0.19
N ASP A 60 -2.79 9.77 1.38
CA ASP A 60 -2.49 10.77 2.40
C ASP A 60 -1.09 11.34 2.24
N LYS A 61 -1.00 12.61 1.82
CA LYS A 61 0.26 13.36 1.63
C LYS A 61 1.11 13.49 2.90
N ASN A 62 0.57 13.21 4.08
CA ASN A 62 1.28 13.29 5.35
C ASN A 62 1.85 11.93 5.78
N ILE A 63 1.55 10.85 5.07
CA ILE A 63 2.04 9.51 5.39
C ILE A 63 3.01 9.04 4.31
N ASP A 64 4.25 8.79 4.70
CA ASP A 64 5.22 8.08 3.87
C ASP A 64 5.54 6.70 4.49
N LEU A 65 5.85 5.72 3.66
CA LEU A 65 6.28 4.38 4.08
C LEU A 65 7.69 4.12 3.58
N LEU A 66 8.59 3.70 4.46
CA LEU A 66 9.94 3.29 4.10
C LEU A 66 10.16 1.83 4.49
N TYR A 67 10.14 0.94 3.51
CA TYR A 67 10.61 -0.43 3.67
C TYR A 67 12.13 -0.47 3.66
N ARG A 68 12.71 -1.25 4.58
CA ARG A 68 14.15 -1.50 4.67
C ARG A 68 14.39 -3.01 4.67
N HIS A 69 14.93 -3.53 3.58
CA HIS A 69 15.16 -4.97 3.41
C HIS A 69 16.06 -5.57 4.49
N ALA A 70 17.22 -4.97 4.75
CA ALA A 70 18.18 -5.45 5.75
C ALA A 70 17.61 -5.53 7.18
N ALA A 71 16.63 -4.68 7.51
CA ALA A 71 15.97 -4.66 8.81
C ALA A 71 14.60 -5.37 8.79
N ASP A 72 14.19 -5.92 7.65
CA ASP A 72 12.90 -6.55 7.37
C ASP A 72 11.72 -5.83 8.04
N SER A 73 11.65 -4.51 7.83
CA SER A 73 10.70 -3.63 8.52
C SER A 73 10.21 -2.50 7.63
N VAL A 74 9.01 -2.01 7.92
CA VAL A 74 8.42 -0.80 7.34
C VAL A 74 8.41 0.30 8.40
N LEU A 75 9.00 1.44 8.09
CA LEU A 75 8.87 2.65 8.88
C LEU A 75 7.73 3.50 8.31
N ILE A 76 6.72 3.75 9.14
CA ILE A 76 5.63 4.69 8.84
C ILE A 76 6.05 6.06 9.35
N VAL A 77 6.06 7.03 8.46
CA VAL A 77 6.40 8.43 8.75
C VAL A 77 5.10 9.23 8.70
N ASP A 78 4.61 9.68 9.85
CA ASP A 78 3.48 10.61 9.95
C ASP A 78 4.04 12.03 10.12
N HIS A 79 4.06 12.78 9.01
CA HIS A 79 4.57 14.15 8.96
C HIS A 79 3.70 15.14 9.75
N SER A 80 2.40 14.85 9.88
CA SER A 80 1.47 15.71 10.61
C SER A 80 1.73 15.67 12.11
N LYS A 81 2.03 14.47 12.64
CA LYS A 81 2.32 14.22 14.05
C LYS A 81 3.82 14.25 14.36
N ARG A 82 4.68 14.29 13.33
CA ARG A 82 6.14 14.16 13.44
C ARG A 82 6.55 12.87 14.16
N THR A 83 5.84 11.80 13.90
CA THR A 83 6.07 10.50 14.52
C THR A 83 6.60 9.49 13.52
N LEU A 84 7.45 8.60 14.02
CA LEU A 84 8.00 7.46 13.28
C LEU A 84 7.55 6.18 13.98
N MET A 85 6.91 5.27 13.25
CA MET A 85 6.50 3.97 13.77
C MET A 85 7.15 2.87 12.94
N THR A 86 7.84 1.94 13.59
CA THR A 86 8.39 0.77 12.90
C THR A 86 7.39 -0.39 13.02
N VAL A 87 7.11 -1.03 11.89
CA VAL A 87 6.29 -2.22 11.79
C VAL A 87 7.15 -3.35 11.24
N ASN A 88 7.26 -4.42 12.03
CA ASN A 88 7.92 -5.67 11.67
C ASN A 88 7.18 -6.82 12.39
N GLU A 89 7.65 -8.05 12.18
CA GLU A 89 7.00 -9.21 12.82
C GLU A 89 7.02 -9.14 14.34
N GLN A 90 8.14 -8.74 14.94
CA GLN A 90 8.27 -8.64 16.40
C GLN A 90 7.25 -7.67 16.99
N GLN A 91 7.02 -6.54 16.32
CA GLN A 91 6.03 -5.56 16.73
C GLN A 91 4.61 -6.13 16.62
N ILE A 92 4.29 -6.86 15.54
CA ILE A 92 2.99 -7.52 15.41
C ILE A 92 2.81 -8.61 16.46
N ASP A 93 3.84 -9.41 16.74
CA ASP A 93 3.80 -10.45 17.76
C ASP A 93 3.57 -9.87 19.16
N HIS A 94 4.24 -8.75 19.49
CA HIS A 94 4.00 -8.03 20.74
C HIS A 94 2.56 -7.52 20.84
N ILE A 95 2.03 -6.92 19.77
CA ILE A 95 0.64 -6.45 19.76
C ILE A 95 -0.32 -7.66 19.90
N ASN A 96 -0.05 -8.78 19.23
CA ASN A 96 -0.85 -10.00 19.35
C ASN A 96 -0.82 -10.57 20.78
N GLN A 97 0.33 -10.55 21.46
CA GLN A 97 0.42 -10.96 22.87
C GLN A 97 -0.40 -10.05 23.77
N GLN A 98 -0.36 -8.73 23.54
CA GLN A 98 -1.22 -7.79 24.26
C GLN A 98 -2.71 -8.03 23.96
N ALA A 99 -3.03 -8.36 22.70
CA ALA A 99 -4.38 -8.67 22.26
C ALA A 99 -4.94 -9.95 22.92
N GLN A 100 -4.10 -10.97 23.15
CA GLN A 100 -4.52 -12.20 23.84
C GLN A 100 -5.08 -11.92 25.24
N ASN A 101 -4.59 -10.88 25.93
CA ASN A 101 -5.09 -10.52 27.26
C ASN A 101 -6.47 -9.85 27.21
N VAL A 102 -6.83 -9.23 26.08
CA VAL A 102 -8.16 -8.62 25.88
C VAL A 102 -9.12 -9.55 25.14
N GLN A 103 -8.63 -10.64 24.53
CA GLN A 103 -9.41 -11.61 23.78
C GLN A 103 -10.60 -12.19 24.57
N PRO A 104 -10.47 -12.62 25.84
CA PRO A 104 -11.60 -13.18 26.60
C PRO A 104 -12.70 -12.15 26.84
N LEU A 105 -12.33 -10.89 27.06
CA LEU A 105 -13.26 -9.79 27.24
C LEU A 105 -14.04 -9.51 25.95
N LEU A 106 -13.34 -9.50 24.80
CA LEU A 106 -13.96 -9.28 23.50
C LEU A 106 -14.87 -10.44 23.10
N ASN A 107 -14.49 -11.69 23.37
CA ASN A 107 -15.34 -12.86 23.10
C ASN A 107 -16.60 -12.84 23.97
N GLY A 108 -16.46 -12.54 25.27
CA GLY A 108 -17.60 -12.41 26.18
C GLY A 108 -18.56 -11.27 25.77
N LEU A 109 -18.03 -10.14 25.30
CA LEU A 109 -18.83 -9.05 24.76
C LEU A 109 -19.52 -9.47 23.45
N GLY A 110 -18.82 -10.14 22.54
CA GLY A 110 -19.35 -10.63 21.26
C GLY A 110 -20.53 -11.59 21.45
N GLU A 111 -20.43 -12.54 22.39
CA GLU A 111 -21.53 -13.45 22.71
C GLU A 111 -22.76 -12.74 23.29
N GLN A 112 -22.55 -11.70 24.11
CA GLN A 112 -23.65 -10.89 24.66
C GLN A 112 -24.29 -10.04 23.56
N VAL A 113 -23.49 -9.45 22.67
CA VAL A 113 -23.95 -8.68 21.50
C VAL A 113 -24.72 -9.58 20.50
N ALA A 114 -24.29 -10.82 20.32
CA ALA A 114 -24.97 -11.80 19.48
C ALA A 114 -26.40 -12.10 19.98
N LYS A 115 -26.60 -12.06 21.31
CA LYS A 115 -27.90 -12.31 21.97
C LYS A 115 -28.81 -11.08 22.06
N LEU A 116 -28.35 -9.89 21.63
CA LEU A 116 -29.17 -8.68 21.66
C LEU A 116 -30.31 -8.76 20.65
N SER A 117 -31.49 -8.32 21.08
CA SER A 117 -32.64 -8.13 20.17
C SER A 117 -32.36 -6.99 19.17
N PRO A 118 -33.08 -6.94 18.03
CA PRO A 118 -32.89 -5.88 17.03
C PRO A 118 -33.00 -4.45 17.60
N HIS A 119 -33.93 -4.24 18.52
CA HIS A 119 -34.10 -2.96 19.22
C HIS A 119 -32.91 -2.62 20.13
N GLN A 120 -32.37 -3.62 20.84
CA GLN A 120 -31.18 -3.43 21.68
C GLN A 120 -29.93 -3.16 20.86
N ARG A 121 -29.76 -3.84 19.71
CA ARG A 121 -28.65 -3.56 18.79
C ARG A 121 -28.68 -2.13 18.29
N HIS A 122 -29.85 -1.62 17.91
CA HIS A 122 -29.97 -0.26 17.41
C HIS A 122 -29.57 0.78 18.46
N LYS A 123 -30.00 0.59 19.71
CA LYS A 123 -29.63 1.46 20.84
C LYS A 123 -28.14 1.40 21.16
N TRP A 124 -27.52 0.22 21.06
CA TRP A 124 -26.06 0.07 21.19
C TRP A 124 -25.30 0.77 20.07
N GLN A 125 -25.83 0.70 18.85
CA GLN A 125 -25.23 1.34 17.68
C GLN A 125 -25.28 2.88 17.76
N GLU A 126 -26.35 3.44 18.34
CA GLU A 126 -26.43 4.87 18.68
C GLU A 126 -25.42 5.25 19.76
N LEU A 127 -25.29 4.45 20.83
CA LEU A 127 -24.36 4.72 21.94
C LEU A 127 -22.89 4.64 21.50
N LEU A 128 -22.54 3.74 20.59
CA LEU A 128 -21.19 3.62 20.02
C LEU A 128 -20.90 4.68 18.94
N GLY A 129 -21.80 5.65 18.75
CA GLY A 129 -21.62 6.78 17.86
C GLY A 129 -21.57 6.41 16.38
N GLY A 130 -22.12 5.26 15.99
CA GLY A 130 -22.16 4.78 14.59
C GLY A 130 -20.79 4.49 13.95
N ALA A 131 -19.67 4.73 14.65
CA ALA A 131 -18.32 4.52 14.12
C ALA A 131 -17.93 3.04 14.04
N VAL A 132 -18.57 2.18 14.83
CA VAL A 132 -18.35 0.74 14.84
C VAL A 132 -19.68 0.02 14.65
N SER A 133 -19.86 -0.61 13.49
CA SER A 133 -21.06 -1.42 13.21
C SER A 133 -20.97 -2.77 13.94
N LEU A 134 -22.03 -3.12 14.66
CA LEU A 134 -22.15 -4.43 15.31
C LEU A 134 -22.12 -5.58 14.29
N ASP A 135 -22.55 -5.34 13.05
CA ASP A 135 -22.45 -6.32 11.96
C ASP A 135 -20.99 -6.53 11.51
N THR A 136 -20.15 -5.50 11.58
CA THR A 136 -18.71 -5.61 11.29
C THR A 136 -18.01 -6.43 12.39
N ILE A 137 -18.39 -6.23 13.65
CA ILE A 137 -17.91 -7.04 14.78
C ILE A 137 -18.40 -8.50 14.66
N ALA A 138 -19.64 -8.72 14.24
CA ALA A 138 -20.15 -10.07 14.01
C ALA A 138 -19.39 -10.79 12.89
N LYS A 139 -19.17 -10.12 11.74
CA LYS A 139 -18.36 -10.66 10.62
C LYS A 139 -16.89 -10.87 10.99
N ALA A 140 -16.36 -10.09 11.93
CA ALA A 140 -15.02 -10.29 12.45
C ALA A 140 -14.83 -11.64 13.15
N THR A 141 -15.89 -12.39 13.46
CA THR A 141 -15.83 -13.74 14.04
C THR A 141 -15.82 -14.88 13.01
N GLU A 142 -16.18 -14.63 11.75
CA GLU A 142 -16.18 -15.63 10.67
C GLU A 142 -14.77 -15.82 10.06
N PRO A 143 -14.31 -17.07 9.79
CA PRO A 143 -13.02 -17.31 9.15
C PRO A 143 -12.87 -16.50 7.86
N PRO A 144 -11.72 -15.85 7.60
CA PRO A 144 -11.55 -15.09 6.37
C PRO A 144 -11.69 -16.06 5.18
N GLU A 145 -12.47 -15.66 4.19
CA GLU A 145 -12.48 -16.39 2.94
C GLU A 145 -11.06 -16.36 2.34
N PRO A 146 -10.56 -17.52 1.86
CA PRO A 146 -9.23 -17.59 1.29
C PRO A 146 -9.13 -16.65 0.10
N THR A 147 -8.04 -15.89 0.05
CA THR A 147 -7.72 -15.02 -1.08
C THR A 147 -6.74 -15.74 -1.99
N LYS A 148 -6.96 -15.69 -3.30
CA LYS A 148 -6.07 -16.29 -4.30
C LYS A 148 -5.95 -15.43 -5.55
N LEU A 149 -4.78 -15.48 -6.18
CA LEU A 149 -4.58 -14.95 -7.52
C LEU A 149 -4.92 -16.02 -8.57
N VAL A 150 -5.76 -15.67 -9.54
CA VAL A 150 -6.07 -16.51 -10.70
C VAL A 150 -5.87 -15.71 -11.99
N PRO A 151 -5.54 -16.33 -13.13
CA PRO A 151 -5.46 -15.61 -14.40
C PRO A 151 -6.78 -14.89 -14.73
N ALA A 152 -6.72 -13.64 -15.21
CA ALA A 152 -7.88 -12.95 -15.75
C ALA A 152 -8.31 -13.54 -17.10
N GLU A 153 -9.53 -13.22 -17.55
CA GLU A 153 -10.02 -13.62 -18.89
C GLU A 153 -9.11 -13.09 -20.01
N VAL A 154 -8.79 -11.79 -19.96
CA VAL A 154 -7.76 -11.18 -20.81
C VAL A 154 -6.43 -11.29 -20.09
N ARG A 155 -5.66 -12.35 -20.38
CA ARG A 155 -4.43 -12.71 -19.67
C ARG A 155 -3.27 -11.74 -19.88
N VAL A 156 -3.18 -11.11 -21.04
CA VAL A 156 -2.06 -10.23 -21.39
C VAL A 156 -2.60 -8.87 -21.77
N ARG A 157 -2.00 -7.83 -21.19
CA ARG A 157 -2.33 -6.44 -21.49
C ARG A 157 -1.08 -5.62 -21.72
N ASN A 158 -1.30 -4.40 -22.19
CA ASN A 158 -0.28 -3.38 -22.30
C ASN A 158 -0.75 -2.15 -21.53
N VAL A 159 -0.05 -1.79 -20.47
CA VAL A 159 -0.35 -0.66 -19.60
C VAL A 159 0.85 0.28 -19.62
N ALA A 160 0.64 1.55 -19.98
CA ALA A 160 1.70 2.54 -20.13
C ALA A 160 2.89 2.09 -21.02
N GLY A 161 2.62 1.26 -22.03
CA GLY A 161 3.65 0.73 -22.93
C GLY A 161 4.41 -0.48 -22.38
N VAL A 162 4.04 -0.99 -21.19
CA VAL A 162 4.61 -2.18 -20.56
C VAL A 162 3.64 -3.34 -20.69
N ARG A 163 4.14 -4.46 -21.24
CA ARG A 163 3.38 -5.71 -21.32
C ARG A 163 3.28 -6.36 -19.94
N CYS A 164 2.09 -6.73 -19.53
CA CYS A 164 1.84 -7.34 -18.22
C CYS A 164 0.86 -8.51 -18.31
N GLN A 165 0.92 -9.38 -17.30
CA GLN A 165 -0.03 -10.48 -17.10
C GLN A 165 -1.13 -10.03 -16.14
N ALA A 166 -2.37 -10.06 -16.59
CA ALA A 166 -3.51 -9.69 -15.77
C ALA A 166 -4.00 -10.88 -14.95
N MET A 167 -4.15 -10.65 -13.65
CA MET A 167 -4.57 -11.60 -12.64
C MET A 167 -5.77 -11.03 -11.89
N ARG A 168 -6.72 -11.87 -11.51
CA ARG A 168 -7.81 -11.53 -10.61
C ARG A 168 -7.48 -11.99 -9.20
N VAL A 169 -7.71 -11.12 -8.25
CA VAL A 169 -7.73 -11.44 -6.83
C VAL A 169 -9.14 -11.92 -6.50
N MET A 170 -9.25 -13.19 -6.13
CA MET A 170 -10.51 -13.83 -5.75
C MET A 170 -10.56 -13.96 -4.24
N GLN A 171 -11.67 -13.54 -3.64
CA GLN A 171 -12.04 -13.86 -2.25
C GLN A 171 -13.18 -14.88 -2.33
N GLY A 172 -12.90 -16.13 -1.96
CA GLY A 172 -13.82 -17.23 -2.23
C GLY A 172 -14.13 -17.37 -3.73
N ALA A 173 -15.42 -17.24 -4.10
CA ALA A 173 -15.87 -17.25 -5.48
C ALA A 173 -16.00 -15.84 -6.11
N LYS A 174 -15.78 -14.78 -5.32
CA LYS A 174 -16.03 -13.41 -5.75
C LYS A 174 -14.73 -12.73 -6.21
N PRO A 175 -14.69 -12.12 -7.41
CA PRO A 175 -13.59 -11.26 -7.78
C PRO A 175 -13.65 -9.97 -6.97
N VAL A 176 -12.56 -9.62 -6.29
CA VAL A 176 -12.46 -8.41 -5.46
C VAL A 176 -11.50 -7.40 -6.01
N ALA A 177 -10.51 -7.81 -6.79
CA ALA A 177 -9.62 -6.91 -7.50
C ALA A 177 -9.06 -7.56 -8.76
N GLU A 178 -8.47 -6.74 -9.61
CA GLU A 178 -7.66 -7.15 -10.74
C GLU A 178 -6.31 -6.44 -10.69
N VAL A 179 -5.23 -7.15 -10.97
CA VAL A 179 -3.86 -6.64 -10.95
C VAL A 179 -3.16 -7.04 -12.23
N CYS A 180 -2.43 -6.11 -12.84
CA CYS A 180 -1.54 -6.41 -13.96
C CYS A 180 -0.09 -6.41 -13.48
N LEU A 181 0.57 -7.58 -13.59
CA LEU A 181 1.93 -7.80 -13.13
C LEU A 181 2.87 -7.82 -14.34
N ALA A 182 3.85 -6.92 -14.34
CA ALA A 182 4.89 -6.88 -15.37
C ALA A 182 6.18 -7.54 -14.89
N ASP A 183 6.94 -8.07 -15.83
CA ASP A 183 8.27 -8.60 -15.56
C ASP A 183 9.25 -7.44 -15.33
N ALA A 184 10.00 -7.50 -14.22
CA ALA A 184 10.95 -6.46 -13.84
C ALA A 184 12.02 -6.18 -14.90
N ALA A 185 12.50 -7.22 -15.60
CA ALA A 185 13.48 -7.07 -16.67
C ALA A 185 12.92 -6.29 -17.85
N THR A 186 11.63 -6.48 -18.20
CA THR A 186 10.97 -5.69 -19.25
C THR A 186 10.81 -4.22 -18.88
N MET A 187 10.82 -3.93 -17.58
CA MET A 187 10.79 -2.58 -17.02
C MET A 187 12.19 -1.98 -16.79
N LYS A 188 13.26 -2.72 -17.14
CA LYS A 188 14.67 -2.37 -16.87
C LYS A 188 14.97 -2.13 -15.39
N ILE A 189 14.23 -2.80 -14.51
CA ILE A 189 14.50 -2.82 -13.07
C ILE A 189 15.56 -3.90 -12.81
N SER A 190 16.57 -3.58 -11.99
CA SER A 190 17.64 -4.53 -11.69
C SER A 190 17.10 -5.74 -10.94
N GLU A 191 17.79 -6.88 -11.02
CA GLU A 191 17.41 -8.07 -10.24
C GLU A 191 17.43 -7.79 -8.72
N ASN A 192 18.34 -6.93 -8.27
CA ASN A 192 18.45 -6.53 -6.87
C ASN A 192 17.23 -5.71 -6.40
N ASP A 193 16.82 -4.71 -7.20
CA ASP A 193 15.63 -3.92 -6.91
C ASP A 193 14.37 -4.79 -6.98
N ALA A 194 14.28 -5.69 -7.97
CA ALA A 194 13.18 -6.65 -8.08
C ALA A 194 13.13 -7.62 -6.89
N ALA A 195 14.28 -8.07 -6.38
CA ALA A 195 14.36 -8.87 -5.16
C ALA A 195 13.88 -8.09 -3.94
N THR A 196 14.25 -6.81 -3.83
CA THR A 196 13.79 -5.92 -2.76
C THR A 196 12.26 -5.75 -2.78
N ILE A 197 11.66 -5.56 -3.96
CA ILE A 197 10.19 -5.46 -4.10
C ILE A 197 9.51 -6.77 -3.70
N ARG A 198 10.05 -7.92 -4.13
CA ARG A 198 9.52 -9.23 -3.71
C ARG A 198 9.61 -9.42 -2.20
N ALA A 199 10.72 -9.01 -1.58
CA ALA A 199 10.90 -9.10 -0.15
C ALA A 199 9.89 -8.25 0.63
N LEU A 200 9.53 -7.07 0.12
CA LEU A 200 8.42 -6.26 0.67
C LEU A 200 7.09 -7.02 0.63
N PHE A 201 6.74 -7.67 -0.49
CA PHE A 201 5.52 -8.47 -0.58
C PHE A 201 5.54 -9.65 0.39
N CYS A 202 6.69 -10.33 0.53
CA CYS A 202 6.85 -11.41 1.50
C CYS A 202 6.68 -10.90 2.94
N LEU A 203 7.25 -9.74 3.29
CA LEU A 203 7.02 -9.13 4.60
C LEU A 203 5.53 -8.83 4.80
N TYR A 204 4.87 -8.22 3.82
CA TYR A 204 3.44 -7.93 3.90
C TYR A 204 2.61 -9.21 4.10
N GLU A 205 2.89 -10.31 3.41
CA GLU A 205 2.22 -11.60 3.60
C GLU A 205 2.38 -12.12 5.03
N ARG A 206 3.61 -12.06 5.58
CA ARG A 206 3.90 -12.49 6.96
C ARG A 206 3.17 -11.61 7.99
N LEU A 207 3.21 -10.30 7.79
CA LEU A 207 2.49 -9.34 8.65
C LEU A 207 0.98 -9.50 8.55
N ALA A 208 0.42 -9.71 7.35
CA ALA A 208 -1.01 -9.94 7.15
C ALA A 208 -1.45 -11.23 7.84
N THR A 209 -0.69 -12.32 7.66
CA THR A 209 -0.98 -13.61 8.30
C THR A 209 -0.96 -13.51 9.82
N LYS A 210 0.03 -12.82 10.40
CA LYS A 210 0.13 -12.61 11.85
C LYS A 210 -0.90 -11.61 12.38
N GLY A 211 -1.20 -10.55 11.63
CA GLY A 211 -2.08 -9.45 12.04
C GLY A 211 -3.57 -9.72 11.82
N GLN A 212 -3.93 -10.77 11.09
CA GLN A 212 -5.33 -11.07 10.72
C GLN A 212 -6.27 -11.20 11.93
N GLY A 213 -5.81 -11.78 13.04
CA GLY A 213 -6.63 -11.94 14.25
C GLY A 213 -7.05 -10.60 14.84
N LEU A 214 -6.08 -9.72 15.07
CA LEU A 214 -6.32 -8.38 15.62
C LEU A 214 -7.03 -7.46 14.62
N ALA A 215 -6.60 -7.45 13.36
CA ALA A 215 -7.21 -6.65 12.32
C ALA A 215 -8.72 -6.94 12.24
N ARG A 216 -9.10 -8.23 12.27
CA ARG A 216 -10.51 -8.65 12.31
C ARG A 216 -11.25 -8.06 13.50
N GLN A 217 -10.72 -8.20 14.72
CA GLN A 217 -11.36 -7.68 15.93
C GLN A 217 -11.60 -6.16 15.88
N LEU A 218 -10.76 -5.44 15.15
CA LEU A 218 -10.87 -4.00 14.91
C LEU A 218 -11.69 -3.66 13.65
N GLY A 219 -12.27 -4.65 12.97
CA GLY A 219 -13.06 -4.47 11.75
C GLY A 219 -12.24 -4.20 10.49
N LEU A 220 -10.93 -4.43 10.54
CA LEU A 220 -9.99 -4.27 9.43
C LEU A 220 -9.76 -5.61 8.71
N MET A 221 -9.95 -5.65 7.39
CA MET A 221 -9.65 -6.84 6.59
C MET A 221 -8.37 -6.60 5.79
N LEU A 222 -7.28 -7.28 6.17
CA LEU A 222 -6.06 -7.32 5.37
C LEU A 222 -6.15 -8.52 4.41
N PRO A 223 -6.12 -8.30 3.08
CA PRO A 223 -6.11 -9.40 2.13
C PRO A 223 -4.80 -10.19 2.28
N ASN A 224 -4.90 -11.49 2.50
CA ASN A 224 -3.76 -12.40 2.53
C ASN A 224 -3.51 -12.94 1.13
N ILE A 225 -2.80 -12.16 0.33
CA ILE A 225 -2.34 -12.58 -1.00
C ILE A 225 -0.95 -13.18 -0.80
N SER A 226 -0.75 -14.41 -1.27
CA SER A 226 0.57 -15.02 -1.16
C SER A 226 1.58 -14.33 -2.06
N ALA A 227 2.68 -13.85 -1.50
CA ALA A 227 3.74 -13.15 -2.22
C ALA A 227 4.37 -14.06 -3.28
N HIS A 228 4.39 -15.37 -3.06
CA HIS A 228 4.86 -16.36 -4.03
C HIS A 228 4.04 -16.37 -5.34
N GLN A 229 2.77 -15.94 -5.29
CA GLN A 229 1.91 -15.83 -6.47
C GLN A 229 2.14 -14.52 -7.23
N ILE A 230 2.90 -13.57 -6.66
CA ILE A 230 3.24 -12.29 -7.27
C ILE A 230 4.63 -12.40 -7.90
N THR A 231 4.68 -12.85 -9.15
CA THR A 231 5.94 -13.05 -9.89
C THR A 231 6.40 -11.81 -10.67
N GLY A 232 5.80 -10.64 -10.42
CA GLY A 232 6.08 -9.40 -11.17
C GLY A 232 5.77 -8.13 -10.40
N ILE A 233 6.09 -6.99 -11.00
CA ILE A 233 5.82 -5.66 -10.44
C ILE A 233 4.38 -5.25 -10.79
N PRO A 234 3.54 -4.87 -9.82
CA PRO A 234 2.20 -4.38 -10.13
C PRO A 234 2.30 -3.04 -10.88
N ILE A 235 1.75 -3.03 -12.09
CA ILE A 235 1.69 -1.83 -12.94
C ILE A 235 0.26 -1.33 -13.15
N GLU A 236 -0.72 -2.12 -12.77
CA GLU A 236 -2.12 -1.71 -12.70
C GLU A 236 -2.78 -2.49 -11.57
N PHE A 237 -3.64 -1.82 -10.81
CA PHE A 237 -4.51 -2.41 -9.82
C PHE A 237 -5.88 -1.77 -9.96
N GLN A 238 -6.92 -2.58 -9.96
CA GLN A 238 -8.31 -2.15 -9.99
C GLN A 238 -9.07 -2.87 -8.88
N ASP A 239 -9.63 -2.12 -7.96
CA ASP A 239 -10.57 -2.62 -6.98
C ASP A 239 -11.92 -2.84 -7.65
N LEU A 240 -12.41 -4.08 -7.58
CA LEU A 240 -13.71 -4.50 -8.09
C LEU A 240 -14.77 -4.53 -6.98
N SER A 241 -14.38 -4.20 -5.75
CA SER A 241 -15.27 -4.01 -4.62
C SER A 241 -16.08 -2.71 -4.74
N LYS A 242 -16.87 -2.41 -3.69
CA LYS A 242 -17.74 -1.23 -3.68
C LYS A 242 -16.96 0.09 -3.72
N ASP A 243 -15.72 0.10 -3.25
CA ASP A 243 -14.90 1.31 -3.14
C ASP A 243 -14.10 1.62 -4.42
N LYS A 244 -14.21 0.81 -5.50
CA LYS A 244 -13.83 1.03 -6.93
C LYS A 244 -12.49 1.74 -7.23
N GLY A 245 -11.55 1.77 -6.29
CA GLY A 245 -10.26 2.45 -6.46
C GLY A 245 -9.42 1.85 -7.59
N SER A 246 -8.53 2.65 -8.18
CA SER A 246 -7.58 2.15 -9.17
C SER A 246 -6.21 2.80 -9.02
N MET A 247 -5.15 2.05 -9.32
CA MET A 247 -3.78 2.54 -9.36
C MET A 247 -3.16 2.09 -10.69
N ILE A 248 -2.64 3.02 -11.48
CA ILE A 248 -2.07 2.72 -12.80
C ILE A 248 -0.68 3.33 -12.89
N LEU A 249 0.32 2.51 -13.22
CA LEU A 249 1.67 2.96 -13.50
C LEU A 249 1.63 3.91 -14.70
N CYS A 250 2.18 5.09 -14.49
CA CYS A 250 2.23 6.15 -15.48
C CYS A 250 3.62 6.34 -16.05
N ARG A 251 4.64 6.19 -15.20
CA ARG A 251 6.03 6.40 -15.58
C ARG A 251 6.97 5.52 -14.77
N ILE A 252 8.03 5.09 -15.44
CA ILE A 252 9.20 4.44 -14.85
C ILE A 252 10.38 5.34 -15.18
N SER A 253 11.14 5.74 -14.17
CA SER A 253 12.44 6.38 -14.36
C SER A 253 13.48 5.49 -13.69
N THR A 254 14.34 4.88 -14.48
CA THR A 254 15.54 4.22 -13.97
C THR A 254 16.73 5.14 -14.22
N HIS A 255 17.83 4.97 -13.49
CA HIS A 255 19.02 5.81 -13.65
C HIS A 255 19.71 5.70 -15.05
N GLN A 256 19.10 4.98 -16.01
CA GLN A 256 19.41 5.01 -17.44
C GLN A 256 18.49 5.99 -18.21
N PRO A 257 19.05 6.85 -19.07
CA PRO A 257 18.27 7.89 -19.75
C PRO A 257 17.26 7.28 -20.75
N TYR A 258 15.96 7.42 -20.49
CA TYR A 258 14.91 7.16 -21.49
C TYR A 258 13.91 8.31 -21.62
N ARG A 259 13.46 8.49 -22.87
CA ARG A 259 12.67 9.61 -23.39
C ARG A 259 11.31 9.74 -22.70
N GLN A 260 11.06 10.95 -22.24
CA GLN A 260 9.86 11.47 -21.57
C GLN A 260 8.61 11.39 -22.47
N ARG A 261 7.50 10.84 -21.94
CA ARG A 261 6.15 11.08 -22.47
C ARG A 261 5.23 11.54 -21.34
N ARG A 262 4.41 12.54 -21.64
CA ARG A 262 3.49 13.21 -20.71
C ARG A 262 2.23 12.36 -20.57
N CYS A 263 1.75 12.17 -19.34
CA CYS A 263 0.55 11.38 -19.06
C CYS A 263 -0.71 12.21 -19.36
N GLU A 264 -1.61 11.68 -20.19
CA GLU A 264 -2.98 12.17 -20.32
C GLU A 264 -3.93 10.96 -20.21
N PHE A 265 -5.01 11.10 -19.44
CA PHE A 265 -6.10 10.13 -19.47
C PHE A 265 -6.69 10.14 -20.87
N HIS A 266 -6.49 9.06 -21.63
CA HIS A 266 -7.23 8.86 -22.86
C HIS A 266 -8.69 8.62 -22.49
N LYS A 267 -9.54 9.63 -22.72
CA LYS A 267 -10.99 9.45 -22.67
C LYS A 267 -11.35 8.50 -23.80
N ASP A 268 -11.52 7.24 -23.48
CA ASP A 268 -12.06 6.24 -24.39
C ASP A 268 -13.55 6.53 -24.59
N THR A 269 -13.87 7.50 -25.45
CA THR A 269 -15.23 7.72 -25.94
C THR A 269 -15.56 6.62 -26.94
N LYS A 270 -15.99 5.46 -26.44
CA LYS A 270 -16.72 4.48 -27.26
C LYS A 270 -18.05 5.11 -27.67
N ARG A 271 -18.07 5.62 -28.89
CA ARG A 271 -19.27 6.05 -29.62
C ARG A 271 -20.01 4.77 -30.02
N TYR A 272 -21.05 4.40 -29.27
CA TYR A 272 -22.05 3.43 -29.74
C TYR A 272 -22.72 4.04 -30.99
N ARG A 273 -22.65 3.30 -32.10
CA ARG A 273 -23.59 3.39 -33.22
C ARG A 273 -24.37 2.09 -33.24
#